data_AF-A0A2V7NAC4-F1
#
_entry.id   AF-A0A2V7NAC4-F1
#
_cell.length_a   1.000
_cell.length_b   1.000
_cell.length_c   1.000
_cell.angle_alpha   90.00
_cell.angle_beta   90.00
_cell.angle_gamma   90.00
#
_symmetry.space_group_name_H-M   'P 1'
#
loop_
_entity.id
_entity.type
_entity.pdbx_description
1 polymer ?
#
loop_
_entity_poly.entity_id
_entity_poly.type
_entity_poly.pdbx_seq_one_letter_code
_entity_poly.pdbx_strand_id
1 'polypeptide(L)'
;AHVTGRRLTSAETGTWLGEHFTVTLDQLKQEVDQLFVSGVNHVIYHGTAYSPRDAAWPGWQFYASTELNPRNAIWRDLPALNRYVARVQSILQSGRPDNDVLLYWPIYDNWHDTTGLRSDFEVQQPAWLHGKPVGAVARVLWQRGYGFDYVSDRLLRANLSPLDYRAIVVPPTDHMPDETFGRLVDLARTGATVIFVDQLPSDVPGLSRLAERRRRLEDAKRRLVLSVADGNGVRRSVVGKGRVLVGHDVEPLLDAAGVRRERMVDHAGVRFIRRRQEGGHQYFISHAGATTLDGWIPLAVSAAAVAIMDPMSERTGIAQRRTGTDGQAEVYLQLEPGASLILRAFDRSVSGAPWPYLRPLGAPVELRGNWSVTFPAGGPVLPASFRTDTLVSWTERGDEEARRFAGTARYSIRFDAPGEASSYLLDLGRVAESARVRLNGQELGILFARPFRVETGPLRRTGNELEIEVTNLSANRIRDLDVRRVPWKVFADINFVGIDYKPFDASGWPLKPSGLLGPVRLEPLASQDR
;
A
#
# COMPACT_ATOMS: atom_id res chain seq x y z
N ALA A 1 2.46 7.90 -15.96
CA ALA A 1 3.57 7.06 -16.47
C ALA A 1 3.06 6.01 -17.47
N HIS A 2 2.00 5.28 -17.12
CA HIS A 2 1.45 4.17 -17.92
C HIS A 2 1.08 4.59 -19.36
N VAL A 3 0.22 5.60 -19.51
CA VAL A 3 -0.26 6.08 -20.83
C VAL A 3 0.86 6.52 -21.76
N THR A 4 1.99 7.01 -21.22
CA THR A 4 3.14 7.49 -22.00
C THR A 4 4.29 6.48 -22.08
N GLY A 5 4.06 5.22 -21.64
CA GLY A 5 5.06 4.15 -21.72
C GLY A 5 6.27 4.34 -20.81
N ARG A 6 6.18 5.19 -19.79
CA ARG A 6 7.26 5.36 -18.80
C ARG A 6 7.23 4.17 -17.83
N ARG A 7 8.36 3.49 -17.69
CA ARG A 7 8.49 2.31 -16.82
C ARG A 7 8.46 2.65 -15.33
N LEU A 8 9.07 3.78 -14.95
CA LEU A 8 9.22 4.18 -13.55
C LEU A 8 8.22 5.29 -13.19
N THR A 9 7.56 5.11 -12.06
CA THR A 9 6.76 6.11 -11.36
C THR A 9 7.36 6.29 -9.99
N SER A 10 8.06 7.40 -9.77
CA SER A 10 8.68 7.71 -8.49
C SER A 10 7.74 8.46 -7.55
N ALA A 11 7.92 8.29 -6.24
CA ALA A 11 7.23 9.10 -5.23
C ALA A 11 8.18 9.49 -4.11
N GLU A 12 8.17 10.78 -3.76
CA GLU A 12 8.66 11.26 -2.47
C GLU A 12 7.81 10.62 -1.36
N THR A 13 8.45 9.89 -0.44
CA THR A 13 7.75 8.95 0.46
C THR A 13 8.12 9.20 1.91
N GLY A 14 7.10 9.28 2.77
CA GLY A 14 7.27 9.43 4.22
C GLY A 14 7.29 10.90 4.71
N THR A 15 7.13 11.88 3.83
CA THR A 15 7.00 13.29 4.22
C THR A 15 5.79 13.50 5.12
N TRP A 16 5.99 14.03 6.32
CA TRP A 16 4.93 14.27 7.31
C TRP A 16 4.03 13.06 7.62
N LEU A 17 4.57 11.83 7.53
CA LEU A 17 3.82 10.61 7.87
C LEU A 17 3.41 10.53 9.35
N GLY A 18 4.15 11.24 10.20
CA GLY A 18 3.89 11.46 11.61
C GLY A 18 4.85 12.52 12.13
N GLU A 19 4.84 12.73 13.44
CA GLU A 19 5.77 13.68 14.07
C GLU A 19 7.22 13.16 14.02
N HIS A 20 8.21 14.08 14.02
CA HIS A 20 9.63 13.71 13.97
C HIS A 20 9.96 12.64 15.01
N PHE A 21 10.76 11.64 14.62
CA PHE A 21 11.19 10.52 15.48
C PHE A 21 10.07 9.64 16.06
N THR A 22 8.80 9.83 15.66
CA THR A 22 7.67 9.01 16.12
C THR A 22 7.19 7.99 15.10
N VAL A 23 7.64 8.11 13.85
CA VAL A 23 7.24 7.24 12.74
C VAL A 23 7.91 5.87 12.87
N THR A 24 7.10 4.82 12.78
CA THR A 24 7.50 3.41 12.83
C THR A 24 7.83 2.85 11.45
N LEU A 25 8.60 1.76 11.39
CA LEU A 25 8.81 1.02 10.13
C LEU A 25 7.52 0.36 9.63
N ASP A 26 6.59 0.00 10.53
CA ASP A 26 5.25 -0.48 10.15
C ASP A 26 4.48 0.59 9.38
N GLN A 27 4.40 1.81 9.92
CA GLN A 27 3.73 2.93 9.24
C GLN A 27 4.33 3.20 7.86
N LEU A 28 5.66 3.21 7.74
CA LEU A 28 6.33 3.37 6.46
C LEU A 28 6.01 2.25 5.47
N LYS A 29 5.96 0.99 5.93
CA LYS A 29 5.53 -0.13 5.09
C LYS A 29 4.10 0.07 4.61
N GLN A 30 3.17 0.42 5.50
CA GLN A 30 1.76 0.61 5.14
C GLN A 30 1.59 1.76 4.13
N GLU A 31 2.33 2.86 4.30
CA GLU A 31 2.34 3.98 3.34
C GLU A 31 2.89 3.53 1.98
N VAL A 32 4.03 2.84 1.97
CA VAL A 32 4.63 2.30 0.74
C VAL A 32 3.68 1.33 0.03
N ASP A 33 2.96 0.49 0.76
CA ASP A 33 1.97 -0.43 0.18
C ASP A 33 0.82 0.32 -0.50
N GLN A 34 0.37 1.43 0.09
CA GLN A 34 -0.64 2.31 -0.53
C GLN A 34 -0.12 2.96 -1.81
N LEU A 35 1.13 3.44 -1.80
CA LEU A 35 1.78 3.99 -2.99
C LEU A 35 1.90 2.92 -4.10
N PHE A 36 2.29 1.70 -3.73
CA PHE A 36 2.42 0.57 -4.65
C PHE A 36 1.11 0.20 -5.32
N VAL A 37 0.02 0.01 -4.56
CA VAL A 37 -1.29 -0.28 -5.17
C VAL A 37 -1.78 0.88 -6.05
N SER A 38 -1.34 2.12 -5.74
CA SER A 38 -1.66 3.32 -6.54
C SER A 38 -0.79 3.48 -7.80
N GLY A 39 0.17 2.59 -8.05
CA GLY A 39 0.98 2.58 -9.27
C GLY A 39 2.38 3.19 -9.15
N VAL A 40 2.79 3.60 -7.96
CA VAL A 40 4.21 3.91 -7.68
C VAL A 40 5.00 2.61 -7.75
N ASN A 41 6.21 2.66 -8.31
CA ASN A 41 7.11 1.51 -8.34
C ASN A 41 8.57 1.90 -8.11
N HIS A 42 8.83 3.14 -7.66
CA HIS A 42 10.15 3.66 -7.36
C HIS A 42 10.08 4.63 -6.15
N VAL A 43 10.16 4.09 -4.95
CA VAL A 43 10.11 4.79 -3.68
C VAL A 43 11.38 5.62 -3.48
N ILE A 44 11.20 6.89 -3.12
CA ILE A 44 12.28 7.80 -2.76
C ILE A 44 11.93 8.38 -1.38
N TYR A 45 12.64 7.95 -0.34
CA TYR A 45 12.35 8.43 1.01
C TYR A 45 12.68 9.91 1.18
N HIS A 46 11.78 10.63 1.85
CA HIS A 46 11.97 11.98 2.32
C HIS A 46 12.10 11.98 3.85
N GLY A 47 13.29 12.19 4.41
CA GLY A 47 14.59 12.26 3.73
C GLY A 47 15.70 11.74 4.64
N THR A 48 16.91 11.61 4.09
CA THR A 48 18.11 11.18 4.83
C THR A 48 19.04 12.37 5.00
N ALA A 49 18.71 13.26 5.94
CA ALA A 49 19.53 14.45 6.22
C ALA A 49 20.98 14.04 6.57
N TYR A 50 21.95 14.67 5.90
CA TYR A 50 23.36 14.46 6.19
C TYR A 50 23.70 15.09 7.54
N SER A 51 24.48 14.37 8.35
CA SER A 51 25.03 14.85 9.62
C SER A 51 26.53 14.55 9.68
N PRO A 52 27.40 15.54 9.95
CA PRO A 52 28.82 15.31 10.24
C PRO A 52 29.03 14.29 11.36
N ARG A 53 30.14 13.55 11.36
CA ARG A 53 30.40 12.49 12.37
C ARG A 53 30.51 13.03 13.79
N ASP A 54 31.12 14.19 13.94
CA ASP A 54 31.36 14.93 15.19
C ASP A 54 30.13 15.70 15.69
N ALA A 55 29.06 15.82 14.89
CA ALA A 55 27.80 16.38 15.36
C ALA A 55 27.22 15.51 16.50
N ALA A 56 26.86 16.18 17.60
CA ALA A 56 26.15 15.54 18.70
C ALA A 56 24.84 14.93 18.21
N TRP A 57 24.43 13.79 18.79
CA TRP A 57 23.12 13.19 18.49
C TRP A 57 21.98 14.17 18.81
N PRO A 58 20.93 14.28 17.96
CA PRO A 58 20.58 13.42 16.83
C PRO A 58 21.26 13.77 15.51
N GLY A 59 22.16 14.75 15.49
CA GLY A 59 22.77 15.30 14.29
C GLY A 59 21.94 16.42 13.68
N TRP A 60 22.29 16.82 12.46
CA TRP A 60 21.53 17.80 11.68
C TRP A 60 20.29 17.12 11.11
N GLN A 61 19.14 17.78 11.27
CA GLN A 61 17.86 17.28 10.79
C GLN A 61 17.37 18.11 9.60
N PHE A 62 16.37 17.60 8.90
CA PHE A 62 15.61 18.39 7.95
C PHE A 62 14.36 18.96 8.63
N TYR A 63 13.81 20.07 8.12
CA TYR A 63 12.69 20.75 8.77
C TYR A 63 11.41 19.90 8.82
N ALA A 64 11.26 18.94 7.90
CA ALA A 64 10.08 18.12 7.76
C ALA A 64 10.37 16.65 8.11
N SER A 65 9.45 16.05 8.87
CA SER A 65 9.39 14.61 9.11
C SER A 65 9.25 13.87 7.76
N THR A 66 9.70 12.62 7.57
CA THR A 66 10.19 11.62 8.52
C THR A 66 11.72 11.55 8.61
N GLU A 67 12.23 11.33 9.83
CA GLU A 67 13.67 11.23 10.11
C GLU A 67 14.27 9.86 9.74
N LEU A 68 14.45 9.61 8.45
CA LEU A 68 15.08 8.39 7.92
C LEU A 68 16.59 8.59 7.76
N ASN A 69 17.30 8.71 8.88
CA ASN A 69 18.74 8.95 8.91
C ASN A 69 19.51 7.94 9.80
N PRO A 70 20.84 7.77 9.58
CA PRO A 70 21.67 6.80 10.32
C PRO A 70 21.74 6.97 11.84
N ARG A 71 21.30 8.10 12.37
CA ARG A 71 21.32 8.40 13.80
C ARG A 71 19.99 8.09 14.49
N ASN A 72 18.92 7.87 13.73
CA ASN A 72 17.63 7.43 14.29
C ASN A 72 17.69 5.93 14.62
N ALA A 73 17.15 5.52 15.78
CA ALA A 73 17.14 4.13 16.24
C ALA A 73 16.57 3.14 15.20
N ILE A 74 15.50 3.52 14.49
CA ILE A 74 14.87 2.69 13.45
C ILE A 74 15.80 2.35 12.27
N TRP A 75 16.91 3.08 12.09
CA TRP A 75 17.88 2.84 11.03
C TRP A 75 18.47 1.43 11.07
N ARG A 76 18.61 0.86 12.28
CA ARG A 76 19.11 -0.50 12.47
C ARG A 76 18.33 -1.52 11.65
N ASP A 77 17.01 -1.38 11.60
CA ASP A 77 16.10 -2.36 10.97
C ASP A 77 15.53 -1.89 9.63
N LEU A 78 15.80 -0.65 9.22
CA LEU A 78 15.46 -0.11 7.90
C LEU A 78 15.92 -1.00 6.72
N PRO A 79 17.08 -1.68 6.75
CA PRO A 79 17.45 -2.62 5.68
C PRO A 79 16.44 -3.76 5.45
N ALA A 80 15.66 -4.16 6.46
CA ALA A 80 14.60 -5.15 6.28
C ALA A 80 13.43 -4.59 5.45
N LEU A 81 12.99 -3.36 5.76
CA LEU A 81 12.01 -2.63 4.94
C LEU A 81 12.54 -2.44 3.51
N ASN A 82 13.80 -2.05 3.33
CA ASN A 82 14.35 -1.84 1.99
C ASN A 82 14.42 -3.13 1.16
N ARG A 83 14.69 -4.28 1.77
CA ARG A 83 14.61 -5.58 1.08
C ARG A 83 13.19 -5.89 0.62
N TYR A 84 12.20 -5.65 1.49
CA TYR A 84 10.79 -5.76 1.14
C TYR A 84 10.42 -4.85 -0.05
N VAL A 85 10.74 -3.55 0.04
CA VAL A 85 10.51 -2.55 -1.01
C VAL A 85 11.18 -2.96 -2.32
N ALA A 86 12.45 -3.39 -2.27
CA ALA A 86 13.17 -3.84 -3.46
C ALA A 86 12.48 -5.03 -4.15
N ARG A 87 11.99 -6.01 -3.39
CA ARG A 87 11.26 -7.17 -3.95
C ARG A 87 9.97 -6.74 -4.64
N VAL A 88 9.14 -5.95 -3.96
CA VAL A 88 7.87 -5.48 -4.54
C VAL A 88 8.13 -4.62 -5.78
N GLN A 89 9.09 -3.70 -5.73
CA GLN A 89 9.48 -2.89 -6.89
C GLN A 89 9.99 -3.74 -8.06
N SER A 90 10.74 -4.81 -7.80
CA SER A 90 11.25 -5.67 -8.88
C SER A 90 10.09 -6.24 -9.73
N ILE A 91 8.99 -6.63 -9.06
CA ILE A 91 7.75 -7.07 -9.71
C ILE A 91 7.03 -5.88 -10.35
N LEU A 92 6.83 -4.78 -9.62
CA LEU A 92 6.06 -3.63 -10.12
C LEU A 92 6.74 -2.84 -11.25
N GLN A 93 8.04 -3.01 -11.45
CA GLN A 93 8.80 -2.44 -12.57
C GLN A 93 8.91 -3.38 -13.76
N SER A 94 8.53 -4.65 -13.58
CA SER A 94 8.59 -5.67 -14.63
C SER A 94 7.27 -5.72 -15.42
N GLY A 95 7.31 -6.09 -16.70
CA GLY A 95 6.10 -6.12 -17.53
C GLY A 95 5.48 -4.76 -17.81
N ARG A 96 4.17 -4.76 -18.10
CA ARG A 96 3.37 -3.56 -18.38
C ARG A 96 2.20 -3.42 -17.40
N PRO A 97 1.71 -2.20 -17.14
CA PRO A 97 0.46 -1.98 -16.42
C PRO A 97 -0.70 -2.73 -17.11
N ASP A 98 -1.68 -3.18 -16.34
CA ASP A 98 -2.81 -3.97 -16.85
C ASP A 98 -4.17 -3.42 -16.35
N ASN A 99 -4.33 -2.11 -16.49
CA ASN A 99 -5.58 -1.40 -16.20
C ASN A 99 -6.55 -1.53 -17.37
N ASP A 100 -7.84 -1.76 -17.07
CA ASP A 100 -8.86 -1.97 -18.09
C ASP A 100 -9.52 -0.66 -18.55
N VAL A 101 -9.44 0.40 -17.74
CA VAL A 101 -10.18 1.66 -17.97
C VAL A 101 -9.24 2.85 -18.15
N LEU A 102 -9.53 3.69 -19.15
CA LEU A 102 -9.03 5.06 -19.22
C LEU A 102 -10.11 6.02 -18.73
N LEU A 103 -9.88 6.66 -17.59
CA LEU A 103 -10.77 7.67 -17.04
C LEU A 103 -10.37 9.07 -17.58
N TYR A 104 -11.25 9.68 -18.37
CA TYR A 104 -11.03 11.04 -18.86
C TYR A 104 -10.96 12.04 -17.70
N TRP A 105 -10.00 12.96 -17.78
CA TRP A 105 -9.81 14.05 -16.83
C TRP A 105 -10.44 15.35 -17.37
N PRO A 106 -11.66 15.72 -16.93
CA PRO A 106 -12.39 16.90 -17.43
C PRO A 106 -11.89 18.19 -16.78
N ILE A 107 -10.63 18.56 -17.03
CA ILE A 107 -10.00 19.75 -16.39
C ILE A 107 -10.80 21.05 -16.64
N TYR A 108 -11.50 21.14 -17.77
CA TYR A 108 -12.26 22.33 -18.10
C TYR A 108 -13.44 22.58 -17.18
N ASP A 109 -14.06 21.56 -16.59
CA ASP A 109 -15.12 21.76 -15.60
C ASP A 109 -14.57 22.36 -14.29
N ASN A 110 -13.35 22.00 -13.91
CA ASN A 110 -12.66 22.66 -12.80
C ASN A 110 -12.36 24.13 -13.12
N TRP A 111 -12.00 24.44 -14.36
CA TRP A 111 -11.71 25.83 -14.78
C TRP A 111 -12.96 26.68 -15.07
N HIS A 112 -14.13 26.05 -15.29
CA HIS A 112 -15.41 26.76 -15.41
C HIS A 112 -16.12 26.94 -14.06
N ASP A 113 -15.57 26.41 -12.97
CA ASP A 113 -16.03 26.71 -11.63
C ASP A 113 -15.76 28.18 -11.29
N THR A 114 -16.83 28.97 -11.16
CA THR A 114 -16.76 30.40 -10.87
C THR A 114 -16.70 30.69 -9.37
N THR A 115 -16.55 29.66 -8.53
CA THR A 115 -16.40 29.81 -7.08
C THR A 115 -15.03 30.41 -6.76
N GLY A 116 -15.01 31.72 -6.51
CA GLY A 116 -13.79 32.46 -6.18
C GLY A 116 -12.96 32.87 -7.40
N LEU A 117 -11.84 33.56 -7.13
CA LEU A 117 -10.93 34.08 -8.18
C LEU A 117 -9.72 33.17 -8.47
N ARG A 118 -9.53 32.13 -7.65
CA ARG A 118 -8.39 31.21 -7.72
C ARG A 118 -8.86 29.83 -7.27
N SER A 119 -8.40 28.80 -7.98
CA SER A 119 -8.61 27.40 -7.62
C SER A 119 -7.25 26.74 -7.44
N ASP A 120 -6.90 26.41 -6.20
CA ASP A 120 -5.65 25.74 -5.87
C ASP A 120 -5.83 24.23 -5.87
N PHE A 121 -4.89 23.52 -6.50
CA PHE A 121 -4.85 22.07 -6.50
C PHE A 121 -4.06 21.58 -5.29
N GLU A 122 -4.61 21.87 -4.11
CA GLU A 122 -3.98 21.52 -2.83
C GLU A 122 -3.96 20.01 -2.61
N VAL A 123 -2.88 19.52 -2.00
CA VAL A 123 -2.71 18.10 -1.64
C VAL A 123 -3.49 17.76 -0.37
N GLN A 124 -3.53 18.68 0.60
CA GLN A 124 -4.14 18.47 1.91
C GLN A 124 -5.68 18.55 1.88
N GLN A 125 -6.23 19.31 0.93
CA GLN A 125 -7.67 19.50 0.75
C GLN A 125 -8.06 19.29 -0.71
N PRO A 126 -8.04 18.04 -1.22
CA PRO A 126 -8.23 17.75 -2.64
C PRO A 126 -9.70 17.79 -3.09
N ALA A 127 -10.47 18.80 -2.66
CA ALA A 127 -11.87 18.99 -3.05
C ALA A 127 -12.02 19.17 -4.57
N TRP A 128 -11.01 19.74 -5.22
CA TRP A 128 -10.89 19.85 -6.69
C TRP A 128 -10.92 18.49 -7.40
N LEU A 129 -10.64 17.39 -6.69
CA LEU A 129 -10.75 16.02 -7.19
C LEU A 129 -11.95 15.32 -6.57
N HIS A 130 -11.95 15.13 -5.25
CA HIS A 130 -12.93 14.28 -4.56
C HIS A 130 -14.34 14.85 -4.46
N GLY A 131 -14.47 16.18 -4.60
CA GLY A 131 -15.75 16.89 -4.67
C GLY A 131 -16.28 17.04 -6.09
N LYS A 132 -15.58 16.53 -7.11
CA LYS A 132 -15.98 16.62 -8.52
C LYS A 132 -16.47 15.26 -9.05
N PRO A 133 -17.29 15.25 -10.12
CA PRO A 133 -17.81 14.00 -10.70
C PRO A 133 -16.71 12.98 -11.07
N VAL A 134 -15.56 13.45 -11.59
CA VAL A 134 -14.42 12.59 -11.89
C VAL A 134 -13.88 11.85 -10.66
N GLY A 135 -13.84 12.49 -9.49
CA GLY A 135 -13.43 11.85 -8.24
C GLY A 135 -14.45 10.85 -7.72
N ALA A 136 -15.75 11.09 -7.94
CA ALA A 136 -16.80 10.13 -7.61
C ALA A 136 -16.68 8.85 -8.47
N VAL A 137 -16.52 9.00 -9.79
CA VAL A 137 -16.30 7.86 -10.69
C VAL A 137 -15.00 7.12 -10.34
N ALA A 138 -13.89 7.83 -10.14
CA ALA A 138 -12.62 7.23 -9.72
C ALA A 138 -12.75 6.42 -8.42
N ARG A 139 -13.52 6.92 -7.46
CA ARG A 139 -13.79 6.22 -6.19
C ARG A 139 -14.56 4.93 -6.41
N VAL A 140 -15.58 4.93 -7.28
CA VAL A 140 -16.31 3.71 -7.65
C VAL A 140 -15.37 2.71 -8.30
N LEU A 141 -14.57 3.14 -9.29
CA LEU A 141 -13.60 2.26 -9.96
C LEU A 141 -12.64 1.62 -8.95
N TRP A 142 -12.04 2.43 -8.07
CA TRP A 142 -11.09 1.97 -7.06
C TRP A 142 -11.71 1.02 -6.04
N GLN A 143 -12.87 1.39 -5.46
CA GLN A 143 -13.52 0.60 -4.41
C GLN A 143 -14.15 -0.68 -4.95
N ARG A 144 -14.55 -0.70 -6.22
CA ARG A 144 -15.16 -1.85 -6.88
C ARG A 144 -14.16 -2.65 -7.70
N GLY A 145 -12.85 -2.36 -7.60
CA GLY A 145 -11.80 -3.26 -8.12
C GLY A 145 -11.59 -3.18 -9.63
N TYR A 146 -11.90 -2.04 -10.24
CA TYR A 146 -11.57 -1.74 -11.63
C TYR A 146 -10.24 -0.98 -11.68
N GLY A 147 -9.22 -1.55 -12.32
CA GLY A 147 -7.94 -0.87 -12.56
C GLY A 147 -8.10 0.20 -13.64
N PHE A 148 -7.62 1.43 -13.37
CA PHE A 148 -7.76 2.54 -14.29
C PHE A 148 -6.54 3.48 -14.32
N ASP A 149 -6.41 4.19 -15.44
CA ASP A 149 -5.47 5.30 -15.63
C ASP A 149 -6.22 6.56 -16.03
N TYR A 150 -5.74 7.73 -15.61
CA TYR A 150 -6.28 9.01 -16.08
C TYR A 150 -5.77 9.36 -17.47
N VAL A 151 -6.63 9.96 -18.30
CA VAL A 151 -6.28 10.46 -19.63
C VAL A 151 -6.78 11.90 -19.84
N SER A 152 -5.90 12.78 -20.33
CA SER A 152 -6.22 14.18 -20.64
C SER A 152 -6.50 14.39 -22.14
N ASP A 153 -7.01 15.56 -22.51
CA ASP A 153 -7.22 15.96 -23.91
C ASP A 153 -5.94 15.86 -24.75
N ARG A 154 -4.79 16.20 -24.15
CA ARG A 154 -3.49 16.08 -24.84
C ARG A 154 -3.12 14.63 -25.09
N LEU A 155 -3.39 13.74 -24.13
CA LEU A 155 -3.10 12.31 -24.26
C LEU A 155 -4.06 11.64 -25.24
N LEU A 156 -5.35 11.98 -25.24
CA LEU A 156 -6.33 11.48 -26.23
C LEU A 156 -5.97 11.85 -27.66
N ARG A 157 -5.38 13.03 -27.87
CA ARG A 157 -4.90 13.50 -29.19
C ARG A 157 -3.61 12.82 -29.63
N ALA A 158 -2.76 12.40 -28.70
CA ALA A 158 -1.63 11.55 -29.04
C ALA A 158 -2.16 10.20 -29.56
N ASN A 159 -1.38 9.49 -30.37
CA ASN A 159 -1.74 8.17 -30.89
C ASN A 159 -1.78 7.12 -29.76
N LEU A 160 -2.81 7.20 -28.91
CA LEU A 160 -3.18 6.12 -28.00
C LEU A 160 -3.47 4.89 -28.84
N SER A 161 -2.98 3.74 -28.40
CA SER A 161 -3.47 2.45 -28.88
C SER A 161 -4.79 2.17 -28.17
N PRO A 162 -5.97 2.32 -28.83
CA PRO A 162 -7.25 2.03 -28.19
C PRO A 162 -7.41 0.57 -27.76
N LEU A 163 -6.50 -0.32 -28.18
CA LEU A 163 -6.54 -1.76 -27.89
C LEU A 163 -5.91 -2.15 -26.55
N ASP A 164 -5.19 -1.23 -25.90
CA ASP A 164 -4.53 -1.52 -24.62
C ASP A 164 -5.50 -1.46 -23.43
N TYR A 165 -6.67 -0.83 -23.61
CA TYR A 165 -7.71 -0.66 -22.60
C TYR A 165 -9.05 -1.21 -23.12
N ARG A 166 -9.93 -1.62 -22.22
CA ARG A 166 -11.26 -2.13 -22.54
C ARG A 166 -12.27 -1.02 -22.79
N ALA A 167 -12.17 0.08 -22.05
CA ALA A 167 -13.07 1.21 -22.19
C ALA A 167 -12.40 2.56 -21.88
N ILE A 168 -12.89 3.61 -22.54
CA ILE A 168 -12.64 4.99 -22.16
C ILE A 168 -13.89 5.50 -21.45
N VAL A 169 -13.76 5.86 -20.17
CA VAL A 169 -14.86 6.38 -19.35
C VAL A 169 -14.74 7.89 -19.26
N VAL A 170 -15.79 8.58 -19.68
CA VAL A 170 -16.00 10.00 -19.51
C VAL A 170 -16.93 10.17 -18.31
N PRO A 171 -16.46 10.73 -17.18
CA PRO A 171 -17.35 11.04 -16.05
C PRO A 171 -18.37 12.12 -16.48
N PRO A 172 -19.39 12.43 -15.67
CA PRO A 172 -20.26 13.57 -15.98
C PRO A 172 -19.40 14.81 -16.25
N THR A 173 -19.51 15.34 -17.46
CA THR A 173 -18.64 16.40 -17.99
C THR A 173 -19.52 17.44 -18.65
N ASP A 174 -19.43 18.70 -18.26
CA ASP A 174 -20.23 19.78 -18.86
C ASP A 174 -19.49 20.42 -20.03
N HIS A 175 -18.21 20.73 -19.87
CA HIS A 175 -17.40 21.44 -20.85
C HIS A 175 -16.31 20.53 -21.42
N MET A 176 -16.43 20.17 -22.69
CA MET A 176 -15.43 19.36 -23.41
C MET A 176 -15.06 20.02 -24.74
N PRO A 177 -13.77 20.13 -25.11
CA PRO A 177 -13.38 20.59 -26.45
C PRO A 177 -14.03 19.74 -27.55
N ASP A 178 -14.51 20.37 -28.62
CA ASP A 178 -15.13 19.67 -29.75
C ASP A 178 -14.14 18.70 -30.41
N GLU A 179 -12.84 19.03 -30.42
CA GLU A 179 -11.82 18.13 -30.93
C GLU A 179 -11.64 16.89 -30.04
N THR A 180 -11.77 17.03 -28.72
CA THR A 180 -11.71 15.89 -27.78
C THR A 180 -12.91 14.97 -27.98
N PHE A 181 -14.11 15.53 -28.08
CA PHE A 181 -15.32 14.73 -28.35
C PHE A 181 -15.23 14.02 -29.70
N GLY A 182 -14.82 14.74 -30.75
CA GLY A 182 -14.58 14.16 -32.08
C GLY A 182 -13.57 13.01 -32.02
N ARG A 183 -12.47 13.18 -31.29
CA ARG A 183 -11.46 12.13 -31.09
C ARG A 183 -12.01 10.90 -30.39
N LEU A 184 -12.84 11.05 -29.36
CA LEU A 184 -13.50 9.92 -28.69
C LEU A 184 -14.39 9.13 -29.66
N VAL A 185 -15.17 9.84 -30.48
CA VAL A 185 -16.00 9.21 -31.52
C VAL A 185 -15.13 8.49 -32.56
N ASP A 186 -13.99 9.06 -32.97
CA ASP A 186 -13.05 8.40 -33.90
C ASP A 186 -12.40 7.15 -33.30
N LEU A 187 -12.07 7.17 -32.00
CA LEU A 187 -11.60 5.99 -31.29
C LEU A 187 -12.68 4.91 -31.25
N ALA A 188 -13.95 5.29 -31.01
CA ALA A 188 -15.06 4.35 -31.09
C ALA A 188 -15.20 3.76 -32.51
N ARG A 189 -15.10 4.59 -33.56
CA ARG A 189 -15.15 4.13 -34.97
C ARG A 189 -14.11 3.05 -35.27
N THR A 190 -12.92 3.15 -34.68
CA THR A 190 -11.82 2.20 -34.91
C THR A 190 -11.89 0.94 -34.04
N GLY A 191 -12.81 0.87 -33.07
CA GLY A 191 -13.08 -0.34 -32.29
C GLY A 191 -13.16 -0.14 -30.77
N ALA A 192 -12.88 1.06 -30.26
CA ALA A 192 -12.95 1.33 -28.83
C ALA A 192 -14.40 1.29 -28.30
N THR A 193 -14.55 1.02 -27.00
CA THR A 193 -15.78 1.30 -26.26
C THR A 193 -15.59 2.62 -25.50
N VAL A 194 -16.45 3.60 -25.77
CA VAL A 194 -16.48 4.89 -25.04
C VAL A 194 -17.73 4.92 -24.18
N ILE A 195 -17.57 5.17 -22.90
CA ILE A 195 -18.64 5.27 -21.90
C ILE A 195 -18.77 6.74 -21.52
N PHE A 196 -19.98 7.29 -21.58
CA PHE A 196 -20.32 8.56 -20.96
C PHE A 196 -21.22 8.27 -19.76
N VAL A 197 -20.77 8.65 -18.58
CA VAL A 197 -21.55 8.56 -17.35
C VAL A 197 -22.52 9.73 -17.32
N ASP A 198 -23.79 9.41 -17.10
CA ASP A 198 -24.95 10.30 -17.06
C ASP A 198 -25.32 10.90 -18.44
N GLN A 199 -24.50 11.80 -18.99
CA GLN A 199 -24.77 12.52 -20.24
C GLN A 199 -23.58 12.67 -21.19
N LEU A 200 -23.86 13.01 -22.44
CA LEU A 200 -22.87 13.56 -23.37
C LEU A 200 -22.53 15.01 -22.95
N PRO A 201 -21.32 15.53 -23.24
CA PRO A 201 -20.89 16.84 -22.77
C PRO A 201 -21.79 17.97 -23.23
N SER A 202 -22.17 18.89 -22.35
CA SER A 202 -23.16 19.93 -22.65
C SER A 202 -22.64 21.00 -23.63
N ASP A 203 -21.40 21.48 -23.43
CA ASP A 203 -20.83 22.62 -24.15
C ASP A 203 -19.31 22.49 -24.40
N VAL A 204 -18.72 23.47 -25.10
CA VAL A 204 -17.29 23.60 -25.33
C VAL A 204 -16.68 24.69 -24.42
N PRO A 205 -15.43 24.53 -23.96
CA PRO A 205 -14.77 25.52 -23.10
C PRO A 205 -14.31 26.77 -23.86
N GLY A 206 -14.36 27.93 -23.21
CA GLY A 206 -13.75 29.20 -23.67
C GLY A 206 -14.47 29.89 -24.84
N LEU A 207 -14.13 31.16 -25.11
CA LEU A 207 -14.89 32.03 -26.03
C LEU A 207 -14.39 32.05 -27.48
N SER A 208 -13.17 31.59 -27.76
CA SER A 208 -12.60 31.64 -29.11
C SER A 208 -13.44 30.80 -30.08
N ARG A 209 -13.93 31.38 -31.18
CA ARG A 209 -14.77 30.68 -32.19
C ARG A 209 -15.92 29.86 -31.59
N LEU A 210 -16.52 30.36 -30.50
CA LEU A 210 -17.49 29.60 -29.69
C LEU A 210 -18.65 29.02 -30.49
N ALA A 211 -19.31 29.84 -31.33
CA ALA A 211 -20.44 29.40 -32.14
C ALA A 211 -20.07 28.26 -33.12
N GLU A 212 -18.86 28.32 -33.69
CA GLU A 212 -18.36 27.29 -34.59
C GLU A 212 -18.10 25.97 -33.84
N ARG A 213 -17.41 26.04 -32.70
CA ARG A 213 -17.07 24.86 -31.89
C ARG A 213 -18.29 24.18 -31.29
N ARG A 214 -19.26 24.96 -30.78
CA ARG A 214 -20.57 24.45 -30.35
C ARG A 214 -21.29 23.70 -31.46
N ARG A 215 -21.33 24.28 -32.67
CA ARG A 215 -21.94 23.62 -33.83
C ARG A 215 -21.26 22.29 -34.16
N ARG A 216 -19.92 22.24 -34.14
CA ARG A 216 -19.16 21.00 -34.38
C ARG A 216 -19.44 19.93 -33.34
N LEU A 217 -19.52 20.30 -32.05
CA LEU A 217 -19.88 19.38 -30.97
C LEU A 217 -21.29 18.82 -31.19
N GLU A 218 -22.28 19.68 -31.44
CA GLU A 218 -23.67 19.26 -31.69
C GLU A 218 -23.82 18.38 -32.94
N ASP A 219 -23.12 18.71 -34.02
CA ASP A 219 -23.10 17.87 -35.23
C ASP A 219 -22.48 16.50 -34.97
N ALA A 220 -21.45 16.41 -34.12
CA ALA A 220 -20.85 15.14 -33.73
C ALA A 220 -21.80 14.32 -32.84
N LYS A 221 -22.49 14.95 -31.88
CA LYS A 221 -23.50 14.29 -31.03
C LYS A 221 -24.66 13.71 -31.85
N ARG A 222 -25.18 14.47 -32.82
CA ARG A 222 -26.29 14.03 -33.70
C ARG A 222 -25.95 12.77 -34.51
N ARG A 223 -24.67 12.48 -34.75
CA ARG A 223 -24.23 11.25 -35.42
C ARG A 223 -24.28 10.01 -34.52
N LEU A 224 -24.49 10.17 -33.22
CA LEU A 224 -24.67 9.06 -32.28
C LEU A 224 -26.16 8.72 -32.17
N VAL A 225 -26.57 7.65 -32.85
CA VAL A 225 -27.93 7.11 -32.76
C VAL A 225 -28.00 6.18 -31.54
N LEU A 226 -28.39 6.74 -30.39
CA LEU A 226 -28.54 5.99 -29.14
C LEU A 226 -29.82 5.15 -29.16
N SER A 227 -29.70 3.88 -28.76
CA SER A 227 -30.84 3.00 -28.53
C SER A 227 -31.71 3.47 -27.36
N VAL A 228 -32.91 2.90 -27.24
CA VAL A 228 -33.65 2.91 -25.98
C VAL A 228 -32.79 2.28 -24.89
N ALA A 229 -32.93 2.78 -23.66
CA ALA A 229 -32.25 2.24 -22.50
C ALA A 229 -32.65 0.78 -22.26
N ASP A 230 -31.69 -0.07 -21.91
CA ASP A 230 -31.96 -1.43 -21.45
C ASP A 230 -32.47 -1.46 -20.00
N GLY A 231 -32.69 -2.65 -19.45
CA GLY A 231 -33.18 -2.84 -18.08
C GLY A 231 -32.25 -2.28 -16.99
N ASN A 232 -31.00 -1.96 -17.32
CA ASN A 232 -30.03 -1.36 -16.42
C ASN A 232 -29.81 0.14 -16.73
N GLY A 233 -30.66 0.75 -17.56
CA GLY A 233 -30.55 2.17 -17.91
C GLY A 233 -29.46 2.50 -18.93
N VAL A 234 -28.84 1.50 -19.57
CA VAL A 234 -27.75 1.72 -20.53
C VAL A 234 -28.30 1.91 -21.95
N ARG A 235 -27.96 3.04 -22.56
CA ARG A 235 -28.20 3.33 -23.98
C ARG A 235 -26.93 3.07 -24.78
N ARG A 236 -27.07 2.52 -25.99
CA ARG A 236 -25.94 2.16 -26.85
C ARG A 236 -26.07 2.76 -28.24
N SER A 237 -24.97 3.27 -28.77
CA SER A 237 -24.80 3.60 -30.19
C SER A 237 -23.66 2.76 -30.77
N VAL A 238 -23.90 2.07 -31.87
CA VAL A 238 -22.84 1.36 -32.61
C VAL A 238 -22.16 2.37 -33.53
N VAL A 239 -20.84 2.47 -33.43
CA VAL A 239 -20.06 3.48 -34.15
C VAL A 239 -18.89 2.79 -34.83
N GLY A 240 -18.99 2.57 -36.14
CA GLY A 240 -17.99 1.82 -36.90
C GLY A 240 -17.80 0.41 -36.31
N LYS A 241 -16.57 0.09 -35.88
CA LYS A 241 -16.24 -1.20 -35.26
C LYS A 241 -16.45 -1.25 -33.74
N GLY A 242 -16.67 -0.10 -33.10
CA GLY A 242 -16.83 0.02 -31.66
C GLY A 242 -18.21 0.54 -31.28
N ARG A 243 -18.29 1.17 -30.11
CA ARG A 243 -19.57 1.60 -29.53
C ARG A 243 -19.42 2.75 -28.55
N VAL A 244 -20.49 3.52 -28.42
CA VAL A 244 -20.69 4.50 -27.36
C VAL A 244 -21.79 4.00 -26.42
N LEU A 245 -21.53 4.03 -25.11
CA LEU A 245 -22.48 3.70 -24.06
C LEU A 245 -22.80 4.96 -23.24
N VAL A 246 -24.05 5.14 -22.87
CA VAL A 246 -24.50 6.27 -22.03
C VAL A 246 -25.49 5.76 -20.98
N GLY A 247 -25.28 6.10 -19.72
CA GLY A 247 -26.13 5.66 -18.61
C GLY A 247 -25.69 6.28 -17.28
N HIS A 248 -26.56 6.26 -16.28
CA HIS A 248 -26.30 6.92 -15.00
C HIS A 248 -25.26 6.16 -14.14
N ASP A 249 -25.38 4.83 -14.07
CA ASP A 249 -24.60 4.02 -13.14
C ASP A 249 -23.32 3.46 -13.77
N VAL A 250 -22.19 3.64 -13.08
CA VAL A 250 -20.85 3.27 -13.57
C VAL A 250 -20.70 1.76 -13.73
N GLU A 251 -21.13 0.96 -12.75
CA GLU A 251 -20.95 -0.51 -12.79
C GLU A 251 -21.73 -1.16 -13.96
N PRO A 252 -23.03 -0.89 -14.17
CA PRO A 252 -23.75 -1.40 -15.34
C PRO A 252 -23.13 -0.99 -16.69
N LEU A 253 -22.59 0.23 -16.79
CA LEU A 253 -21.88 0.68 -17.98
C LEU A 253 -20.59 -0.11 -18.25
N LEU A 254 -19.82 -0.40 -17.19
CA LEU A 254 -18.60 -1.21 -17.27
C LEU A 254 -18.91 -2.67 -17.62
N ASP A 255 -19.96 -3.23 -17.04
CA ASP A 255 -20.43 -4.58 -17.35
C ASP A 255 -20.88 -4.69 -18.81
N ALA A 256 -21.68 -3.72 -19.30
CA ALA A 256 -22.07 -3.64 -20.70
C ALA A 256 -20.86 -3.46 -21.65
N ALA A 257 -19.80 -2.80 -21.18
CA ALA A 257 -18.53 -2.69 -21.87
C ALA A 257 -17.67 -3.96 -21.81
N GLY A 258 -18.01 -4.94 -20.96
CA GLY A 258 -17.26 -6.17 -20.75
C GLY A 258 -16.00 -5.99 -19.90
N VAL A 259 -15.95 -4.92 -19.10
CA VAL A 259 -14.86 -4.66 -18.14
C VAL A 259 -15.11 -5.50 -16.90
N ARG A 260 -14.15 -6.36 -16.54
CA ARG A 260 -14.25 -7.20 -15.35
C ARG A 260 -13.54 -6.55 -14.17
N ARG A 261 -14.19 -6.53 -13.01
CA ARG A 261 -13.56 -6.13 -11.76
C ARG A 261 -12.87 -7.29 -11.04
N GLU A 262 -11.85 -6.97 -10.25
CA GLU A 262 -11.28 -7.88 -9.26
C GLU A 262 -12.13 -7.87 -8.00
N ARG A 263 -12.73 -9.02 -7.63
CA ARG A 263 -13.59 -9.14 -6.45
C ARG A 263 -12.82 -9.27 -5.13
N MET A 264 -11.49 -9.40 -5.18
CA MET A 264 -10.67 -9.43 -3.96
C MET A 264 -10.86 -8.19 -3.07
N VAL A 265 -11.23 -7.04 -3.65
CA VAL A 265 -11.51 -5.80 -2.90
C VAL A 265 -12.82 -5.83 -2.11
N ASP A 266 -13.70 -6.81 -2.35
CA ASP A 266 -14.92 -6.99 -1.55
C ASP A 266 -14.57 -7.42 -0.12
N HIS A 267 -13.40 -8.02 0.08
CA HIS A 267 -12.83 -8.14 1.41
C HIS A 267 -12.31 -6.77 1.86
N ALA A 268 -12.95 -6.18 2.88
CA ALA A 268 -12.66 -4.83 3.35
C ALA A 268 -11.16 -4.65 3.65
N GLY A 269 -10.58 -3.58 3.11
CA GLY A 269 -9.18 -3.22 3.27
C GLY A 269 -8.19 -3.91 2.32
N VAL A 270 -8.63 -4.90 1.53
CA VAL A 270 -7.80 -5.51 0.50
C VAL A 270 -7.74 -4.60 -0.73
N ARG A 271 -6.53 -4.37 -1.23
CA ARG A 271 -6.23 -3.60 -2.43
C ARG A 271 -5.24 -4.36 -3.30
N PHE A 272 -5.21 -4.02 -4.58
CA PHE A 272 -4.31 -4.66 -5.52
C PHE A 272 -3.83 -3.69 -6.60
N ILE A 273 -2.74 -4.07 -7.25
CA ILE A 273 -2.38 -3.58 -8.58
C ILE A 273 -1.99 -4.77 -9.45
N ARG A 274 -2.44 -4.76 -10.71
CA ARG A 274 -2.21 -5.83 -11.67
C ARG A 274 -1.26 -5.39 -12.78
N ARG A 275 -0.38 -6.31 -13.18
CA ARG A 275 0.57 -6.13 -14.28
C ARG A 275 0.50 -7.30 -15.23
N ARG A 276 0.68 -7.01 -16.51
CA ARG A 276 0.75 -8.03 -17.57
C ARG A 276 2.18 -8.35 -17.90
N GLN A 277 2.46 -9.64 -18.07
CA GLN A 277 3.76 -10.15 -18.50
C GLN A 277 3.59 -11.25 -19.54
N GLU A 278 4.69 -11.62 -20.19
CA GLU A 278 4.72 -12.85 -20.97
C GLU A 278 4.34 -14.03 -20.07
N GLY A 279 3.41 -14.87 -20.53
CA GLY A 279 2.94 -16.03 -19.79
C GLY A 279 1.92 -15.75 -18.67
N GLY A 280 1.30 -14.56 -18.64
CA GLY A 280 0.16 -14.26 -17.75
C GLY A 280 0.22 -12.91 -17.04
N HIS A 281 -0.12 -12.90 -15.75
CA HIS A 281 -0.33 -11.69 -14.94
C HIS A 281 0.38 -11.75 -13.60
N GLN A 282 0.67 -10.59 -13.04
CA GLN A 282 1.19 -10.42 -11.69
C GLN A 282 0.30 -9.48 -10.89
N TYR A 283 0.14 -9.77 -9.62
CA TYR A 283 -0.58 -8.95 -8.66
C TYR A 283 0.35 -8.61 -7.52
N PHE A 284 0.34 -7.35 -7.10
CA PHE A 284 0.69 -7.02 -5.72
C PHE A 284 -0.61 -6.78 -4.97
N ILE A 285 -0.77 -7.42 -3.82
CA ILE A 285 -1.95 -7.34 -2.97
C ILE A 285 -1.51 -6.83 -1.60
N SER A 286 -2.21 -5.84 -1.08
CA SER A 286 -2.02 -5.34 0.29
C SER A 286 -3.32 -5.40 1.07
N HIS A 287 -3.23 -5.57 2.39
CA HIS A 287 -4.39 -5.65 3.27
C HIS A 287 -4.28 -4.67 4.42
N ALA A 288 -5.05 -3.57 4.35
CA ALA A 288 -5.12 -2.55 5.39
C ALA A 288 -6.40 -2.65 6.25
N GLY A 289 -7.15 -3.74 6.12
CA GLY A 289 -8.39 -3.97 6.88
C GLY A 289 -8.15 -4.53 8.27
N ALA A 290 -9.23 -4.89 8.96
CA ALA A 290 -9.17 -5.34 10.36
C ALA A 290 -9.36 -6.86 10.55
N THR A 291 -9.92 -7.56 9.55
CA THR A 291 -10.23 -8.99 9.61
C THR A 291 -9.31 -9.78 8.71
N THR A 292 -8.90 -10.98 9.11
CA THR A 292 -8.09 -11.86 8.26
C THR A 292 -8.87 -12.28 7.02
N LEU A 293 -8.23 -12.21 5.85
CA LEU A 293 -8.71 -12.85 4.63
C LEU A 293 -8.24 -14.31 4.64
N ASP A 294 -9.16 -15.26 4.76
CA ASP A 294 -8.88 -16.69 4.66
C ASP A 294 -9.97 -17.34 3.79
N GLY A 295 -9.68 -17.57 2.51
CA GLY A 295 -10.69 -18.09 1.60
C GLY A 295 -10.36 -18.06 0.12
N TRP A 296 -11.31 -18.53 -0.68
CA TRP A 296 -11.24 -18.58 -2.13
C TRP A 296 -11.58 -17.22 -2.74
N ILE A 297 -10.68 -16.72 -3.59
CA ILE A 297 -10.79 -15.42 -4.24
C ILE A 297 -10.74 -15.58 -5.76
N PRO A 298 -11.75 -15.11 -6.51
CA PRO A 298 -11.73 -15.15 -7.96
C PRO A 298 -10.80 -14.07 -8.50
N LEU A 299 -10.05 -14.43 -9.55
CA LEU A 299 -9.24 -13.50 -10.34
C LEU A 299 -10.01 -13.09 -11.60
N ALA A 300 -9.96 -11.81 -11.98
CA ALA A 300 -10.62 -11.33 -13.19
C ALA A 300 -9.93 -11.79 -14.50
N VAL A 301 -8.75 -12.41 -14.38
CA VAL A 301 -7.98 -13.02 -15.47
C VAL A 301 -8.03 -14.54 -15.40
N SER A 302 -7.80 -15.20 -16.54
CA SER A 302 -7.57 -16.64 -16.54
C SER A 302 -6.25 -16.98 -15.86
N ALA A 303 -6.23 -18.10 -15.13
CA ALA A 303 -5.01 -18.63 -14.53
C ALA A 303 -5.09 -20.16 -14.54
N ALA A 304 -4.17 -20.80 -15.28
CA ALA A 304 -4.01 -22.26 -15.25
C ALA A 304 -3.31 -22.71 -13.96
N ALA A 305 -2.41 -21.87 -13.44
CA ALA A 305 -1.75 -22.04 -12.15
C ALA A 305 -1.45 -20.66 -11.54
N VAL A 306 -1.26 -20.61 -10.22
CA VAL A 306 -0.90 -19.39 -9.49
C VAL A 306 0.26 -19.70 -8.55
N ALA A 307 1.32 -18.89 -8.58
CA ALA A 307 2.33 -18.89 -7.51
C ALA A 307 2.10 -17.71 -6.57
N ILE A 308 2.31 -17.93 -5.28
CA ILE A 308 2.33 -16.91 -4.24
C ILE A 308 3.78 -16.65 -3.88
N MET A 309 4.14 -15.39 -3.69
CA MET A 309 5.43 -14.96 -3.18
C MET A 309 5.17 -13.97 -2.03
N ASP A 310 5.76 -14.24 -0.87
CA ASP A 310 5.72 -13.33 0.27
C ASP A 310 6.98 -12.44 0.27
N PRO A 311 6.86 -11.14 -0.04
CA PRO A 311 7.99 -10.23 -0.06
C PRO A 311 8.62 -9.98 1.33
N MET A 312 7.92 -10.29 2.43
CA MET A 312 8.45 -10.18 3.80
C MET A 312 9.34 -11.39 4.12
N SER A 313 8.83 -12.61 3.95
CA SER A 313 9.52 -13.86 4.35
C SER A 313 10.33 -14.54 3.24
N GLU A 314 10.27 -14.06 2.00
CA GLU A 314 10.95 -14.64 0.82
C GLU A 314 10.37 -15.99 0.36
N ARG A 315 9.34 -16.49 1.05
CA ARG A 315 8.70 -17.75 0.70
C ARG A 315 7.98 -17.64 -0.63
N THR A 316 8.05 -18.73 -1.39
CA THR A 316 7.33 -18.88 -2.65
C THR A 316 6.72 -20.28 -2.72
N GLY A 317 5.62 -20.42 -3.46
CA GLY A 317 4.96 -21.72 -3.64
C GLY A 317 3.75 -21.64 -4.55
N ILE A 318 3.31 -22.79 -5.05
CA ILE A 318 2.15 -22.91 -5.92
C ILE A 318 0.87 -22.91 -5.09
N ALA A 319 0.01 -21.94 -5.34
CA ALA A 319 -1.26 -21.77 -4.64
C ALA A 319 -2.22 -22.93 -4.93
N GLN A 320 -3.09 -23.21 -3.98
CA GLN A 320 -4.31 -23.96 -4.26
C GLN A 320 -5.18 -23.14 -5.22
N ARG A 321 -5.62 -23.79 -6.30
CA ARG A 321 -6.48 -23.19 -7.33
C ARG A 321 -7.66 -24.12 -7.61
N ARG A 322 -8.85 -23.54 -7.81
CA ARG A 322 -10.01 -24.23 -8.37
C ARG A 322 -10.65 -23.42 -9.50
N THR A 323 -11.64 -24.01 -10.15
CA THR A 323 -12.49 -23.31 -11.11
C THR A 323 -13.80 -22.97 -10.41
N GLY A 324 -14.14 -21.68 -10.35
CA GLY A 324 -15.39 -21.18 -9.77
C GLY A 324 -16.61 -21.55 -10.61
N THR A 325 -17.81 -21.32 -10.07
CA THR A 325 -19.08 -21.64 -10.73
C THR A 325 -19.34 -20.82 -12.00
N ASP A 326 -18.71 -19.65 -12.11
CA ASP A 326 -18.73 -18.77 -13.28
C ASP A 326 -17.59 -19.07 -14.28
N GLY A 327 -16.84 -20.15 -14.06
CA GLY A 327 -15.70 -20.56 -14.90
C GLY A 327 -14.41 -19.77 -14.63
N GLN A 328 -14.39 -18.85 -13.66
CA GLN A 328 -13.19 -18.09 -13.32
C GLN A 328 -12.20 -18.93 -12.50
N ALA A 329 -10.92 -18.56 -12.56
CA ALA A 329 -9.92 -19.15 -11.68
C ALA A 329 -10.08 -18.54 -10.27
N GLU A 330 -10.26 -19.40 -9.27
CA GLU A 330 -10.24 -19.02 -7.87
C GLU A 330 -8.95 -19.51 -7.22
N VAL A 331 -8.32 -18.64 -6.44
CA VAL A 331 -7.11 -18.92 -5.66
C VAL A 331 -7.42 -18.85 -4.17
N TYR A 332 -6.92 -19.81 -3.39
CA TYR A 332 -7.05 -19.75 -1.93
C TYR A 332 -5.96 -18.83 -1.35
N LEU A 333 -6.36 -17.82 -0.58
CA LEU A 333 -5.47 -16.86 0.05
C LEU A 333 -5.67 -16.83 1.57
N GLN A 334 -4.55 -16.72 2.29
CA GLN A 334 -4.47 -16.40 3.71
C GLN A 334 -3.67 -15.11 3.85
N LEU A 335 -4.31 -14.04 4.31
CA LEU A 335 -3.72 -12.71 4.40
C LEU A 335 -4.23 -11.96 5.64
N GLU A 336 -3.31 -11.68 6.55
CA GLU A 336 -3.59 -10.97 7.81
C GLU A 336 -3.62 -9.44 7.60
N PRO A 337 -4.32 -8.69 8.48
CA PRO A 337 -4.20 -7.24 8.55
C PRO A 337 -2.74 -6.75 8.59
N GLY A 338 -2.39 -5.83 7.70
CA GLY A 338 -1.06 -5.25 7.53
C GLY A 338 -0.12 -6.04 6.61
N ALA A 339 -0.50 -7.26 6.20
CA ALA A 339 0.31 -8.10 5.33
C ALA A 339 0.10 -7.77 3.84
N SER A 340 1.04 -8.24 3.01
CA SER A 340 0.98 -8.12 1.55
C SER A 340 1.55 -9.37 0.89
N LEU A 341 1.08 -9.67 -0.31
CA LEU A 341 1.51 -10.82 -1.11
C LEU A 341 1.68 -10.41 -2.56
N ILE A 342 2.50 -11.17 -3.28
CA ILE A 342 2.61 -11.09 -4.72
C ILE A 342 2.06 -12.38 -5.31
N LEU A 343 1.13 -12.28 -6.25
CA LEU A 343 0.64 -13.41 -7.02
C LEU A 343 1.21 -13.39 -8.43
N ARG A 344 1.61 -14.55 -8.93
CA ARG A 344 1.90 -14.78 -10.35
C ARG A 344 0.88 -15.75 -10.92
N ALA A 345 -0.05 -15.23 -11.71
CA ALA A 345 -1.03 -16.02 -12.44
C ALA A 345 -0.45 -16.42 -13.81
N PHE A 346 -0.33 -17.71 -14.05
CA PHE A 346 0.20 -18.28 -15.29
C PHE A 346 -0.93 -18.66 -16.25
N ASP A 347 -0.74 -18.42 -17.54
CA ASP A 347 -1.63 -18.88 -18.61
C ASP A 347 -1.46 -20.37 -18.94
N ARG A 348 -0.42 -21.00 -18.39
CA ARG A 348 -0.08 -22.42 -18.53
C ARG A 348 0.09 -23.08 -17.17
N SER A 349 -0.03 -24.40 -17.16
CA SER A 349 0.31 -25.20 -15.98
C SER A 349 1.80 -25.04 -15.63
N VAL A 350 2.11 -24.97 -14.34
CA VAL A 350 3.48 -24.97 -13.83
C VAL A 350 3.59 -25.95 -12.66
N SER A 351 4.77 -26.55 -12.47
CA SER A 351 5.08 -27.37 -11.29
C SER A 351 5.95 -26.60 -10.31
N GLY A 352 5.76 -26.83 -9.01
CA GLY A 352 6.58 -26.28 -7.94
C GLY A 352 6.13 -26.82 -6.60
N ALA A 353 6.86 -26.50 -5.54
CA ALA A 353 6.44 -26.81 -4.18
C ALA A 353 5.09 -26.12 -3.87
N PRO A 354 4.16 -26.77 -3.16
CA PRO A 354 2.88 -26.15 -2.80
C PRO A 354 3.11 -24.95 -1.88
N TRP A 355 2.20 -23.98 -1.95
CA TRP A 355 2.19 -22.87 -1.01
C TRP A 355 1.90 -23.39 0.41
N PRO A 356 2.71 -23.00 1.40
CA PRO A 356 2.58 -23.41 2.78
C PRO A 356 1.43 -22.69 3.51
N TYR A 357 0.19 -23.15 3.33
CA TYR A 357 -0.95 -22.60 4.08
C TYR A 357 -0.83 -22.90 5.57
N LEU A 358 -1.04 -21.89 6.41
CA LEU A 358 -1.03 -22.03 7.85
C LEU A 358 -2.29 -22.81 8.28
N ARG A 359 -2.06 -23.91 9.01
CA ARG A 359 -3.12 -24.76 9.56
C ARG A 359 -2.85 -24.98 11.05
N PRO A 360 -3.40 -24.14 11.93
CA PRO A 360 -3.28 -24.34 13.37
C PRO A 360 -3.83 -25.72 13.80
N LEU A 361 -3.10 -26.43 14.66
CA LEU A 361 -3.52 -27.71 15.25
C LEU A 361 -4.26 -27.55 16.58
N GLY A 362 -4.18 -26.38 17.18
CA GLY A 362 -4.74 -26.10 18.49
C GLY A 362 -4.58 -24.64 18.87
N ALA A 363 -5.04 -24.29 20.07
CA ALA A 363 -4.96 -22.92 20.56
C ALA A 363 -3.51 -22.47 20.76
N PRO A 364 -3.20 -21.18 20.53
CA PRO A 364 -1.90 -20.60 20.89
C PRO A 364 -1.59 -20.76 22.38
N VAL A 365 -0.37 -21.20 22.70
CA VAL A 365 0.14 -21.32 24.07
C VAL A 365 1.03 -20.13 24.38
N GLU A 366 0.72 -19.41 25.46
CA GLU A 366 1.53 -18.28 25.90
C GLU A 366 2.88 -18.73 26.46
N LEU A 367 3.96 -18.10 25.99
CA LEU A 367 5.31 -18.34 26.46
C LEU A 367 5.56 -17.57 27.77
N ARG A 368 5.25 -18.22 28.88
CA ARG A 368 5.46 -17.71 30.24
C ARG A 368 6.84 -18.11 30.75
N GLY A 369 7.41 -17.28 31.61
CA GLY A 369 8.68 -17.55 32.28
C GLY A 369 9.48 -16.29 32.52
N ASN A 370 10.65 -16.44 33.13
CA ASN A 370 11.48 -15.31 33.52
C ASN A 370 12.40 -14.89 32.37
N TRP A 371 12.11 -13.73 31.79
CA TRP A 371 12.89 -13.11 30.73
C TRP A 371 14.10 -12.37 31.32
N SER A 372 15.26 -12.55 30.70
CA SER A 372 16.44 -11.71 30.94
C SER A 372 16.47 -10.59 29.91
N VAL A 373 16.57 -9.34 30.36
CA VAL A 373 16.59 -8.17 29.50
C VAL A 373 17.91 -7.41 29.66
N THR A 374 18.61 -7.19 28.55
CA THR A 374 19.87 -6.44 28.48
C THR A 374 19.79 -5.39 27.39
N PHE A 375 20.63 -4.35 27.43
CA PHE A 375 20.60 -3.24 26.48
C PHE A 375 21.88 -3.21 25.64
N PRO A 376 21.98 -3.96 24.52
CA PRO A 376 23.22 -4.11 23.78
C PRO A 376 23.66 -2.88 22.97
N ALA A 377 22.75 -1.97 22.62
CA ALA A 377 23.07 -0.82 21.78
C ALA A 377 22.05 0.32 21.96
N GLY A 378 22.52 1.56 21.94
CA GLY A 378 21.70 2.76 22.15
C GLY A 378 22.52 3.82 22.88
N GLY A 379 21.86 4.80 23.48
CA GLY A 379 22.57 5.74 24.35
C GLY A 379 21.81 7.02 24.66
N PRO A 380 22.45 7.98 25.36
CA PRO A 380 23.90 8.05 25.63
C PRO A 380 24.40 7.09 26.72
N VAL A 381 23.52 6.62 27.59
CA VAL A 381 23.79 5.64 28.64
C VAL A 381 22.91 4.42 28.40
N LEU A 382 23.44 3.22 28.67
CA LEU A 382 22.67 1.99 28.58
C LEU A 382 21.91 1.77 29.90
N PRO A 383 20.60 1.51 29.88
CA PRO A 383 19.84 1.19 31.08
C PRO A 383 20.35 -0.08 31.76
N ALA A 384 20.01 -0.25 33.04
CA ALA A 384 20.40 -1.43 33.80
C ALA A 384 19.71 -2.69 33.25
N SER A 385 20.44 -3.81 33.20
CA SER A 385 19.83 -5.10 32.87
C SER A 385 18.88 -5.54 33.97
N PHE A 386 17.80 -6.24 33.61
CA PHE A 386 16.80 -6.70 34.56
C PHE A 386 16.20 -8.05 34.18
N ARG A 387 15.44 -8.63 35.11
CA ARG A 387 14.64 -9.84 34.88
C ARG A 387 13.16 -9.55 35.09
N THR A 388 12.30 -10.23 34.34
CA THR A 388 10.85 -10.03 34.41
C THR A 388 10.10 -11.27 33.96
N ASP A 389 9.03 -11.63 34.65
CA ASP A 389 8.06 -12.65 34.20
C ASP A 389 6.87 -12.05 33.44
N THR A 390 6.73 -10.72 33.51
CA THR A 390 5.67 -9.95 32.88
C THR A 390 6.27 -9.02 31.83
N LEU A 391 5.81 -9.15 30.59
CA LEU A 391 6.21 -8.31 29.47
C LEU A 391 5.37 -7.03 29.46
N VAL A 392 6.03 -5.88 29.64
CA VAL A 392 5.45 -4.53 29.63
C VAL A 392 6.48 -3.57 29.02
N SER A 393 6.08 -2.34 28.74
CA SER A 393 7.02 -1.31 28.28
C SER A 393 8.13 -1.12 29.32
N TRP A 394 9.40 -1.09 28.91
CA TRP A 394 10.50 -0.86 29.86
C TRP A 394 10.43 0.55 30.49
N THR A 395 9.71 1.49 29.88
CA THR A 395 9.49 2.85 30.39
C THR A 395 8.64 2.88 31.67
N GLU A 396 7.90 1.81 31.94
CA GLU A 396 7.00 1.70 33.11
C GLU A 396 7.71 1.14 34.35
N ARG A 397 8.98 0.73 34.23
CA ARG A 397 9.73 0.04 35.30
C ARG A 397 10.38 0.95 36.33
N GLY A 398 10.29 2.27 36.17
CA GLY A 398 10.85 3.26 37.11
C GLY A 398 12.34 3.56 36.94
N ASP A 399 13.03 2.93 35.98
CA ASP A 399 14.40 3.31 35.59
C ASP A 399 14.37 4.55 34.67
N GLU A 400 14.95 5.66 35.16
CA GLU A 400 15.03 6.93 34.43
C GLU A 400 15.83 6.81 33.12
N GLU A 401 16.87 5.98 33.06
CA GLU A 401 17.61 5.77 31.81
C GLU A 401 16.75 5.02 30.79
N ALA A 402 16.01 3.99 31.23
CA ALA A 402 15.10 3.24 30.37
C ALA A 402 13.99 4.12 29.80
N ARG A 403 13.49 5.10 30.58
CA ARG A 403 12.46 6.06 30.16
C ARG A 403 12.90 6.97 29.02
N ARG A 404 14.18 7.35 28.98
CA ARG A 404 14.76 8.23 27.94
C ARG A 404 15.59 7.51 26.90
N PHE A 405 15.59 6.18 26.93
CA PHE A 405 16.41 5.36 26.06
C PHE A 405 15.89 5.36 24.61
N ALA A 406 16.83 5.44 23.67
CA ALA A 406 16.62 5.15 22.26
C ALA A 406 17.68 4.15 21.80
N GLY A 407 17.24 2.99 21.32
CA GLY A 407 18.13 1.90 20.96
C GLY A 407 17.43 0.55 21.02
N THR A 408 18.21 -0.48 21.37
CA THR A 408 17.79 -1.87 21.34
C THR A 408 17.93 -2.53 22.70
N ALA A 409 16.93 -3.28 23.14
CA ALA A 409 17.02 -4.23 24.24
C ALA A 409 16.92 -5.67 23.72
N ARG A 410 17.69 -6.58 24.32
CA ARG A 410 17.64 -8.03 24.06
C ARG A 410 16.89 -8.73 25.18
N TYR A 411 15.81 -9.41 24.82
CA TYR A 411 15.02 -10.30 25.66
C TYR A 411 15.47 -11.73 25.39
N SER A 412 15.79 -12.49 26.44
CA SER A 412 16.17 -13.90 26.34
C SER A 412 15.38 -14.75 27.31
N ILE A 413 14.90 -15.90 26.85
CA ILE A 413 14.20 -16.90 27.68
C ILE A 413 14.59 -18.32 27.22
N ARG A 414 14.62 -19.25 28.18
CA ARG A 414 14.70 -20.68 27.90
C ARG A 414 13.37 -21.36 28.17
N PHE A 415 12.96 -22.26 27.30
CA PHE A 415 11.66 -22.90 27.38
C PHE A 415 11.63 -24.28 26.73
N ASP A 416 10.68 -25.08 27.15
CA ASP A 416 10.40 -26.41 26.60
C ASP A 416 9.26 -26.30 25.57
N ALA A 417 9.24 -27.17 24.57
CA ALA A 417 8.20 -27.13 23.56
C ALA A 417 6.83 -27.43 24.20
N PRO A 418 5.76 -26.67 23.87
CA PRO A 418 4.44 -26.88 24.46
C PRO A 418 3.77 -28.19 24.01
N GLY A 419 4.31 -28.86 22.99
CA GLY A 419 3.84 -30.14 22.49
C GLY A 419 4.75 -30.67 21.38
N GLU A 420 4.25 -31.62 20.60
CA GLU A 420 4.91 -32.09 19.38
C GLU A 420 4.19 -31.51 18.15
N ALA A 421 4.91 -30.70 17.37
CA ALA A 421 4.44 -30.18 16.08
C ALA A 421 5.62 -30.04 15.11
N SER A 422 5.33 -30.12 13.81
CA SER A 422 6.35 -29.95 12.75
C SER A 422 6.86 -28.52 12.64
N SER A 423 6.03 -27.55 13.01
CA SER A 423 6.38 -26.12 13.07
C SER A 423 5.50 -25.43 14.11
N TYR A 424 5.95 -24.29 14.61
CA TYR A 424 5.14 -23.37 15.40
C TYR A 424 5.13 -21.99 14.75
N LEU A 425 4.00 -21.31 14.85
CA LEU A 425 3.93 -19.87 14.61
C LEU A 425 4.26 -19.16 15.93
N LEU A 426 5.38 -18.46 15.96
CA LEU A 426 5.76 -17.58 17.06
C LEU A 426 5.13 -16.21 16.82
N ASP A 427 4.18 -15.84 17.68
CA ASP A 427 3.54 -14.53 17.72
C ASP A 427 4.14 -13.70 18.86
N LEU A 428 4.76 -12.56 18.55
CA LEU A 428 5.35 -11.69 19.56
C LEU A 428 4.32 -10.78 20.25
N GLY A 429 3.07 -10.78 19.79
CA GLY A 429 2.04 -9.86 20.24
C GLY A 429 2.43 -8.42 19.92
N ARG A 430 2.41 -7.55 20.93
CA ARG A 430 2.78 -6.15 20.76
C ARG A 430 4.29 -5.94 20.90
N VAL A 431 4.90 -5.37 19.87
CA VAL A 431 6.32 -4.96 19.82
C VAL A 431 6.38 -3.45 19.64
N ALA A 432 7.27 -2.79 20.37
CA ALA A 432 7.54 -1.36 20.27
C ALA A 432 9.03 -1.12 19.99
N GLU A 433 9.50 -1.10 18.73
CA GLU A 433 8.69 -1.09 17.49
C GLU A 433 9.14 -2.08 16.39
N SER A 434 10.37 -2.60 16.44
CA SER A 434 10.84 -3.67 15.56
C SER A 434 11.58 -4.75 16.35
N ALA A 435 11.56 -5.99 15.89
CA ALA A 435 12.14 -7.13 16.57
C ALA A 435 13.01 -7.99 15.64
N ARG A 436 14.24 -8.31 16.05
CA ARG A 436 15.03 -9.39 15.45
C ARG A 436 14.90 -10.64 16.29
N VAL A 437 14.53 -11.74 15.67
CA VAL A 437 14.21 -12.98 16.37
C VAL A 437 15.26 -14.04 16.07
N ARG A 438 15.81 -14.65 17.12
CA ARG A 438 16.68 -15.82 17.03
C ARG A 438 16.18 -16.94 17.92
N LEU A 439 16.23 -18.15 17.41
CA LEU A 439 15.88 -19.36 18.14
C LEU A 439 17.05 -20.34 18.07
N ASN A 440 17.55 -20.78 19.21
CA ASN A 440 18.68 -21.70 19.32
C ASN A 440 19.93 -21.23 18.54
N GLY A 441 20.16 -19.91 18.51
CA GLY A 441 21.25 -19.27 17.78
C GLY A 441 20.98 -19.01 16.28
N GLN A 442 19.89 -19.53 15.72
CA GLN A 442 19.51 -19.30 14.32
C GLN A 442 18.59 -18.08 14.19
N GLU A 443 18.90 -17.17 13.26
CA GLU A 443 18.03 -16.04 12.93
C GLU A 443 16.78 -16.50 12.18
N LEU A 444 15.61 -16.16 12.72
CA LEU A 444 14.31 -16.44 12.10
C LEU A 444 13.83 -15.26 11.24
N GLY A 445 14.20 -14.03 11.59
CA GLY A 445 13.87 -12.85 10.78
C GLY A 445 13.90 -11.53 11.54
N ILE A 446 13.62 -10.46 10.80
CA ILE A 446 13.45 -9.09 11.32
C ILE A 446 12.00 -8.68 11.09
N LEU A 447 11.24 -8.60 12.17
CA LEU A 447 9.83 -8.23 12.19
C LEU A 447 9.74 -6.72 12.44
N PHE A 448 9.45 -5.95 11.39
CA PHE A 448 9.41 -4.49 11.42
C PHE A 448 8.01 -3.91 11.18
N ALA A 449 7.04 -4.78 10.89
CA ALA A 449 5.67 -4.42 10.56
C ALA A 449 4.71 -5.51 11.05
N ARG A 450 3.44 -5.15 11.18
CA ARG A 450 2.40 -6.09 11.61
C ARG A 450 2.03 -7.07 10.47
N PRO A 451 1.65 -8.32 10.81
CA PRO A 451 1.73 -8.93 12.14
C PRO A 451 3.17 -9.32 12.53
N PHE A 452 3.53 -9.20 13.81
CA PHE A 452 4.85 -9.58 14.34
C PHE A 452 4.93 -11.09 14.60
N ARG A 453 4.85 -11.87 13.52
CA ARG A 453 4.85 -13.34 13.56
C ARG A 453 5.96 -13.94 12.69
N VAL A 454 6.47 -15.09 13.09
CA VAL A 454 7.44 -15.87 12.32
C VAL A 454 7.28 -17.37 12.59
N GLU A 455 7.47 -18.21 11.59
CA GLU A 455 7.53 -19.66 11.79
C GLU A 455 8.87 -20.06 12.40
N THR A 456 8.84 -20.97 13.38
CA THR A 456 10.05 -21.46 14.06
C THR A 456 10.65 -22.71 13.44
N GLY A 457 9.87 -23.45 12.63
CA GLY A 457 10.15 -24.86 12.38
C GLY A 457 9.99 -25.71 13.65
N PRO A 458 10.49 -26.96 13.67
CA PRO A 458 10.33 -27.85 14.82
C PRO A 458 11.15 -27.35 16.02
N LEU A 459 10.56 -27.48 17.22
CA LEU A 459 11.21 -27.13 18.48
C LEU A 459 11.83 -28.37 19.14
N ARG A 460 12.90 -28.16 19.93
CA ARG A 460 13.43 -29.22 20.80
C ARG A 460 12.41 -29.49 21.90
N ARG A 461 12.28 -30.74 22.36
CA ARG A 461 11.38 -31.06 23.49
C ARG A 461 11.68 -30.20 24.70
N THR A 462 12.96 -30.01 25.01
CA THR A 462 13.40 -29.18 26.14
C THR A 462 14.56 -28.25 25.78
N GLY A 463 14.68 -27.14 26.51
CA GLY A 463 15.87 -26.28 26.47
C GLY A 463 16.05 -25.50 25.17
N ASN A 464 14.95 -25.03 24.57
CA ASN A 464 15.02 -24.03 23.50
C ASN A 464 15.41 -22.69 24.08
N GLU A 465 16.19 -21.91 23.33
CA GLU A 465 16.61 -20.56 23.70
C GLU A 465 16.09 -19.56 22.68
N LEU A 466 15.20 -18.66 23.12
CA LEU A 466 14.64 -17.61 22.29
C LEU A 466 15.29 -16.28 22.68
N GLU A 467 15.85 -15.58 21.69
CA GLU A 467 16.36 -14.22 21.82
C GLU A 467 15.59 -13.29 20.90
N ILE A 468 15.14 -12.16 21.44
CA ILE A 468 14.41 -11.12 20.72
C ILE A 468 15.09 -9.78 20.98
N GLU A 469 15.72 -9.20 19.97
CA GLU A 469 16.26 -7.84 20.03
C GLU A 469 15.21 -6.84 19.56
N VAL A 470 14.64 -6.06 20.48
CA VAL A 470 13.63 -5.04 20.18
C VAL A 470 14.25 -3.66 20.11
N THR A 471 14.07 -2.98 18.99
CA THR A 471 14.51 -1.58 18.78
C THR A 471 13.31 -0.63 18.88
N ASN A 472 13.42 0.41 19.69
CA ASN A 472 12.35 1.40 19.88
C ASN A 472 12.53 2.65 19.00
N LEU A 473 11.64 3.63 19.17
CA LEU A 473 11.72 4.94 18.55
C LEU A 473 12.68 5.88 19.30
N SER A 474 13.22 6.86 18.59
CA SER A 474 14.03 7.91 19.21
C SER A 474 13.21 8.96 19.99
N ALA A 475 11.88 8.92 19.90
CA ALA A 475 10.96 9.91 20.48
C ALA A 475 11.20 10.16 21.98
N ASN A 476 11.40 9.11 22.78
CA ASN A 476 11.62 9.25 24.23
C ASN A 476 12.91 10.00 24.57
N ARG A 477 13.96 9.81 23.77
CA ARG A 477 15.23 10.52 23.93
C ARG A 477 15.14 11.97 23.47
N ILE A 478 14.44 12.23 22.36
CA ILE A 478 14.17 13.59 21.89
C ILE A 478 13.38 14.40 22.92
N ARG A 479 12.34 13.77 23.49
CA ARG A 479 11.59 14.33 24.63
C ARG A 479 12.53 14.71 25.79
N ASP A 480 13.41 13.81 26.22
CA ASP A 480 14.36 14.11 27.32
C ASP A 480 15.29 15.28 27.00
N LEU A 481 15.78 15.39 25.76
CA LEU A 481 16.59 16.54 25.33
C LEU A 481 15.82 17.86 25.47
N ASP A 482 14.55 17.89 25.06
CA ASP A 482 13.71 19.10 25.16
C ASP A 482 13.32 19.42 26.62
N VAL A 483 13.01 18.41 27.44
CA VAL A 483 12.78 18.60 28.89
C VAL A 483 14.00 19.22 29.58
N ARG A 484 15.21 18.76 29.23
CA ARG A 484 16.47 19.28 29.77
C ARG A 484 16.98 20.53 29.05
N ARG A 485 16.25 21.02 28.04
CA ARG A 485 16.60 22.19 27.22
C ARG A 485 17.99 22.09 26.57
N VAL A 486 18.37 20.90 26.14
CA VAL A 486 19.61 20.70 25.38
C VAL A 486 19.45 21.33 24.00
N PRO A 487 20.38 22.18 23.53
CA PRO A 487 20.29 22.75 22.19
C PRO A 487 20.71 21.70 21.14
N TRP A 488 19.74 20.99 20.56
CA TRP A 488 20.00 19.93 19.57
C TRP A 488 19.38 20.20 18.19
N LYS A 489 18.49 21.18 18.06
CA LYS A 489 17.77 21.54 16.82
C LYS A 489 18.69 22.35 15.90
N VAL A 490 19.62 21.66 15.24
CA VAL A 490 20.62 22.28 14.35
C VAL A 490 20.07 22.34 12.92
N PHE A 491 19.50 23.49 12.55
CA PHE A 491 19.04 23.81 11.20
C PHE A 491 19.11 25.34 10.99
N ALA A 492 19.72 25.79 9.89
CA ALA A 492 19.76 27.21 9.54
C ALA A 492 18.43 27.57 8.85
N ASP A 493 17.81 28.67 9.28
CA ASP A 493 16.41 29.09 9.02
C ASP A 493 15.36 28.48 9.95
N ILE A 494 14.52 29.34 10.52
CA ILE A 494 13.77 29.22 11.79
C ILE A 494 12.64 28.18 11.87
N ASN A 495 12.57 27.16 11.02
CA ASN A 495 11.38 26.31 10.94
C ASN A 495 11.64 24.81 11.17
N PHE A 496 12.49 24.42 12.13
CA PHE A 496 12.32 23.06 12.68
C PHE A 496 10.98 23.02 13.44
N VAL A 497 9.95 22.55 12.74
CA VAL A 497 8.54 22.62 13.16
C VAL A 497 7.98 21.24 13.40
N GLY A 498 6.94 21.16 14.23
CA GLY A 498 6.12 19.96 14.35
C GLY A 498 5.20 19.78 13.14
N ILE A 499 4.46 18.66 13.14
CA ILE A 499 3.48 18.33 12.08
C ILE A 499 2.35 19.37 11.95
N ASP A 500 2.14 20.19 12.98
CA ASP A 500 1.18 21.30 12.99
C ASP A 500 1.79 22.64 12.53
N TYR A 501 3.01 22.60 11.98
CA TYR A 501 3.79 23.75 11.52
C TYR A 501 4.07 24.81 12.61
N LYS A 502 4.03 24.43 13.89
CA LYS A 502 4.50 25.27 15.01
C LYS A 502 5.94 24.95 15.39
N PRO A 503 6.65 25.85 16.11
CA PRO A 503 7.99 25.55 16.63
C PRO A 503 8.01 24.21 17.37
N PHE A 504 8.92 23.32 16.96
CA PHE A 504 8.95 21.96 17.50
C PHE A 504 9.30 21.95 18.99
N ASP A 505 8.49 21.26 19.79
CA ASP A 505 8.75 20.98 21.20
C ASP A 505 8.21 19.59 21.59
N ALA A 506 9.11 18.69 21.94
CA ALA A 506 8.80 17.34 22.41
C ALA A 506 8.67 17.23 23.93
N SER A 507 8.92 18.30 24.70
CA SER A 507 8.95 18.24 26.17
C SER A 507 7.62 17.78 26.80
N GLY A 508 6.51 18.11 26.14
CA GLY A 508 5.15 17.72 26.54
C GLY A 508 4.71 16.34 26.03
N TRP A 509 5.51 15.63 25.23
CA TRP A 509 5.10 14.33 24.69
C TRP A 509 4.91 13.30 25.82
N PRO A 510 3.88 12.45 25.73
CA PRO A 510 3.81 11.25 26.57
C PRO A 510 4.98 10.33 26.24
N LEU A 511 5.44 9.55 27.23
CA LEU A 511 6.41 8.49 26.98
C LEU A 511 5.81 7.50 25.97
N LYS A 512 6.53 7.27 24.89
CA LYS A 512 6.20 6.22 23.93
C LYS A 512 6.52 4.86 24.56
N PRO A 513 5.62 3.87 24.43
CA PRO A 513 5.92 2.50 24.79
C PRO A 513 7.19 2.00 24.09
N SER A 514 7.93 1.09 24.72
CA SER A 514 9.19 0.58 24.18
C SER A 514 9.49 -0.82 24.70
N GLY A 515 9.87 -1.72 23.79
CA GLY A 515 10.24 -3.10 24.12
C GLY A 515 9.25 -4.16 23.64
N LEU A 516 9.39 -5.36 24.20
CA LEU A 516 8.50 -6.50 23.94
C LEU A 516 7.37 -6.46 24.96
N LEU A 517 6.17 -6.13 24.51
CA LEU A 517 4.99 -5.98 25.37
C LEU A 517 4.13 -7.25 25.39
N GLY A 518 4.28 -8.12 24.39
CA GLY A 518 3.62 -9.41 24.37
C GLY A 518 2.09 -9.32 24.19
N PRO A 519 1.36 -10.38 24.58
CA PRO A 519 1.90 -11.67 25.03
C PRO A 519 2.64 -12.38 23.89
N VAL A 520 3.72 -13.09 24.22
CA VAL A 520 4.41 -13.98 23.27
C VAL A 520 3.72 -15.33 23.27
N ARG A 521 3.39 -15.87 22.09
CA ARG A 521 2.63 -17.12 21.95
C ARG A 521 3.25 -18.05 20.92
N LEU A 522 3.10 -19.34 21.13
CA LEU A 522 3.45 -20.41 20.20
C LEU A 522 2.18 -21.14 19.80
N GLU A 523 1.85 -21.11 18.52
CA GLU A 523 0.72 -21.84 17.96
C GLU A 523 1.22 -23.04 17.14
N PRO A 524 0.84 -24.28 17.49
CA PRO A 524 1.29 -25.46 16.77
C PRO A 524 0.69 -25.50 15.36
N LEU A 525 1.52 -25.77 14.35
CA LEU A 525 1.10 -25.87 12.95
C LEU A 525 1.16 -27.30 12.44
N ALA A 526 0.22 -27.66 11.57
CA ALA A 526 0.19 -28.95 10.89
C ALA A 526 1.37 -29.11 9.92
N SER A 527 1.75 -30.37 9.64
CA SER A 527 2.68 -30.66 8.54
C SER A 527 2.08 -30.23 7.21
N GLN A 528 2.94 -29.73 6.33
CA GLN A 528 2.56 -29.30 4.98
C GLN A 528 2.38 -30.48 4.01
N ASP A 529 2.78 -31.68 4.43
CA ASP A 529 2.58 -32.93 3.70
C ASP A 529 1.21 -33.53 4.03
N ARG A 530 0.13 -32.90 3.53
CA ARG A 530 -1.22 -33.51 3.44
C ARG A 530 -2.17 -32.71 2.55
#